data_AF-A0A3D1YS35-F1
#
_entry.id   AF-A0A3D1YS35-F1
#
_cell.length_a   1.000
_cell.length_b   1.000
_cell.length_c   1.000
_cell.angle_alpha   90.00
_cell.angle_beta   90.00
_cell.angle_gamma   90.00
#
_symmetry.space_group_name_H-M   'P 1'
#
loop_
_entity.id
_entity.type
_entity.pdbx_description
1 polymer ?
#
loop_
_entity_poly.entity_id
_entity_poly.type
_entity_poly.pdbx_seq_one_letter_code
_entity_poly.pdbx_strand_id
1 'polypeptide(L)' 'RPEFIRADWIKDGAVAVDAGYHPGGVGDIELGPLVDRVSAYTPVPGGVGPMTINTLIMQTVESGEKALG' A
#
# COMPACT_ATOMS: atom_id res chain seq x y z
N ARG A 1 2.91 14.84 -0.31
CA ARG A 1 2.40 15.58 0.86
C ARG A 1 1.80 14.52 1.76
N PRO A 2 2.26 14.36 3.01
CA PRO A 2 1.73 13.33 3.89
C PRO A 2 0.22 13.55 4.10
N GLU A 3 -0.54 12.45 4.14
CA GLU A 3 -1.97 12.45 4.46
C GLU A 3 -2.80 13.43 3.61
N PHE A 4 -2.51 13.48 2.31
CA PHE A 4 -3.24 14.34 1.37
C PHE A 4 -4.70 13.89 1.22
N ILE A 5 -4.94 12.58 1.15
CA ILE A 5 -6.28 11.99 1.06
C ILE A 5 -6.87 11.95 2.47
N ARG A 6 -7.96 12.72 2.66
CA ARG A 6 -8.62 12.87 3.95
C ARG A 6 -9.59 11.71 4.19
N ALA A 7 -9.72 11.29 5.45
CA ALA A 7 -10.54 10.13 5.78
C ALA A 7 -12.05 10.33 5.51
N ASP A 8 -12.55 11.56 5.58
CA ASP A 8 -13.94 11.93 5.31
C ASP A 8 -14.32 11.77 3.83
N TRP A 9 -13.34 11.74 2.92
CA TRP A 9 -13.58 11.52 1.49
C TRP A 9 -13.84 10.04 1.16
N ILE A 10 -13.45 9.14 2.07
CA ILE A 10 -13.50 7.70 1.85
C ILE A 10 -14.81 7.14 2.39
N LYS A 11 -15.47 6.33 1.55
CA LYS A 11 -16.74 5.66 1.86
C LYS A 11 -16.55 4.63 2.99
N ASP A 12 -17.52 4.55 3.89
CA ASP A 12 -17.57 3.49 4.91
C ASP A 12 -17.65 2.10 4.26
N GLY A 13 -16.88 1.17 4.80
CA GLY A 13 -16.72 -0.19 4.28
C GLY A 13 -15.82 -0.30 3.04
N ALA A 14 -15.22 0.79 2.55
CA ALA A 14 -14.26 0.72 1.44
C ALA A 14 -13.03 -0.11 1.79
N VAL A 15 -12.30 -0.57 0.76
CA VAL A 15 -10.95 -1.09 0.90
C VAL A 15 -9.99 0.04 0.55
N ALA A 16 -9.13 0.42 1.49
CA ALA A 16 -8.17 1.51 1.30
C ALA A 16 -6.77 0.95 1.00
N VAL A 17 -6.20 1.34 -0.14
CA VAL A 17 -4.82 0.95 -0.52
C VAL A 17 -3.98 2.22 -0.60
N ASP A 18 -3.00 2.31 0.29
CA ASP A 18 -2.05 3.42 0.38
C ASP A 18 -0.67 2.96 -0.13
N ALA A 19 -0.30 3.47 -1.30
CA ALA A 19 1.01 3.24 -1.92
C ALA A 19 2.01 4.36 -1.61
N GLY A 20 1.59 5.38 -0.87
CA GLY A 20 2.40 6.51 -0.49
C GLY A 20 3.41 6.17 0.59
N TYR A 21 4.55 6.87 0.57
CA TYR A 21 5.52 6.80 1.65
C TYR A 21 6.24 8.14 1.82
N HIS A 22 6.21 8.66 3.03
CA HIS A 22 6.94 9.84 3.47
C HIS A 22 7.85 9.50 4.67
N PRO A 23 8.95 10.25 4.89
CA PRO A 23 9.79 10.08 6.07
C PRO A 23 8.97 10.09 7.36
N GLY A 24 9.24 9.13 8.25
CA GLY A 24 8.41 8.89 9.45
C GLY A 24 7.37 7.79 9.30
N GLY A 25 7.28 7.14 8.13
CA GLY A 25 6.37 6.02 7.91
C GLY A 25 4.93 6.47 7.68
N VAL A 26 4.74 7.62 7.03
CA VAL A 26 3.43 8.22 6.80
C VAL A 26 3.02 8.07 5.34
N GLY A 27 1.81 7.59 5.08
CA GLY A 27 1.27 7.37 3.75
C GLY A 27 0.68 8.63 3.08
N ASP A 28 -0.05 8.41 1.99
CA ASP A 28 -0.82 9.45 1.30
C ASP A 28 -2.22 9.63 1.90
N ILE A 29 -2.70 8.65 2.67
CA ILE A 29 -4.04 8.61 3.28
C ILE A 29 -3.96 8.89 4.79
N GLU A 30 -4.87 9.73 5.29
CA GLU A 30 -5.09 9.95 6.72
C GLU A 30 -5.69 8.68 7.36
N LEU A 31 -4.84 7.76 7.84
CA LEU A 31 -5.27 6.43 8.29
C LEU A 31 -5.94 6.43 9.67
N GLY A 32 -5.49 7.27 10.61
CA GLY A 32 -5.95 7.25 12.01
C GLY A 32 -7.48 7.18 12.18
N PRO A 33 -8.25 8.16 11.68
CA PRO A 33 -9.72 8.15 11.73
C PRO A 33 -10.39 7.21 10.71
N LEU A 34 -9.61 6.57 9.83
CA LEU A 34 -10.12 5.69 8.77
C LEU A 34 -10.15 4.21 9.20
N VAL A 35 -9.25 3.76 10.07
CA VAL A 35 -9.07 2.33 10.44
C VAL A 35 -10.38 1.66 10.84
N ASP A 36 -11.22 2.33 11.64
CA ASP A 36 -12.47 1.76 12.15
C ASP A 36 -13.66 1.84 11.17
N ARG A 37 -13.48 2.52 10.02
CA ARG A 37 -14.55 2.77 9.03
C ARG A 37 -14.42 1.90 7.79
N VAL A 38 -13.22 1.39 7.48
CA VAL A 38 -12.93 0.62 6.27
C VAL A 38 -13.04 -0.89 6.52
N SER A 39 -13.33 -1.65 5.46
CA SER A 39 -13.39 -3.12 5.55
C SER A 39 -12.00 -3.76 5.55
N ALA A 40 -11.02 -3.10 4.92
CA ALA A 40 -9.61 -3.47 4.94
C ALA A 40 -8.75 -2.25 4.57
N TYR A 41 -7.50 -2.24 5.02
CA TYR A 41 -6.54 -1.22 4.62
C TYR A 41 -5.11 -1.78 4.55
N THR A 42 -4.24 -1.09 3.80
CA THR A 42 -2.80 -1.36 3.82
C THR A 42 -2.10 -0.42 4.81
N PRO A 43 -1.37 -0.93 5.82
CA PRO A 43 -0.65 -0.07 6.75
C PRO A 43 0.55 0.61 6.06
N VAL A 44 0.90 1.80 6.54
CA VAL A 44 2.16 2.45 6.20
C VAL A 44 2.92 2.70 7.51
N PRO A 45 4.14 2.16 7.68
CA PRO A 45 4.83 1.21 6.81
C PRO A 45 4.23 -0.22 6.86
N GLY A 46 4.61 -1.08 5.91
CA GLY A 46 4.35 -2.53 5.97
C GLY A 46 3.28 -3.09 5.02
N GLY A 47 2.54 -2.23 4.32
CA GLY A 47 1.52 -2.62 3.35
C GLY A 47 2.08 -2.80 1.94
N VAL A 48 1.91 -1.78 1.09
CA VAL A 48 2.29 -1.85 -0.33
C VAL A 48 3.81 -2.00 -0.53
N GLY A 49 4.62 -1.36 0.32
CA GLY A 49 6.09 -1.33 0.19
C GLY A 49 6.75 -2.72 0.08
N PRO A 50 6.57 -3.64 1.06
CA PRO A 50 7.11 -4.99 0.98
C PRO A 50 6.64 -5.78 -0.25
N MET A 51 5.37 -5.60 -0.65
CA MET A 51 4.80 -6.30 -1.81
C MET A 51 5.39 -5.81 -3.12
N THR A 52 5.72 -4.53 -3.26
CA THR A 52 6.41 -4.00 -4.44
C THR A 52 7.78 -4.67 -4.64
N ILE A 53 8.56 -4.81 -3.57
CA ILE A 53 9.87 -5.49 -3.63
C ILE A 53 9.68 -6.96 -4.00
N ASN A 54 8.78 -7.65 -3.30
CA ASN A 54 8.51 -9.06 -3.57
C ASN A 54 8.08 -9.31 -5.02
N THR A 55 7.20 -8.46 -5.56
CA THR A 55 6.67 -8.60 -6.92
C THR A 55 7.77 -8.43 -7.96
N LEU A 56 8.68 -7.46 -7.78
CA LEU A 56 9.84 -7.29 -8.66
C LEU A 56 10.72 -8.55 -8.69
N ILE A 57 11.00 -9.12 -7.52
CA ILE A 57 11.84 -10.32 -7.41
C ILE A 57 11.14 -11.52 -8.06
N MET A 58 9.84 -11.70 -7.78
CA MET A 58 9.03 -12.76 -8.40
C MET A 58 9.08 -12.69 -9.92
N GLN A 59 8.85 -11.51 -10.51
CA GLN A 59 8.92 -11.30 -11.95
C GLN A 59 10.33 -11.51 -12.52
N THR A 60 11.36 -11.21 -11.73
CA THR A 60 12.75 -11.47 -12.11
C THR A 60 13.04 -12.97 -12.18
N VAL A 61 12.53 -13.75 -11.21
CA VAL A 61 12.63 -15.21 -11.20
C VAL A 61 11.89 -15.81 -12.39
N GLU A 62 10.62 -15.42 -12.60
CA GLU A 62 9.81 -15.88 -13.74
C GLU A 62 10.51 -15.60 -15.08
N SER A 63 11.11 -14.42 -15.22
CA SER A 63 11.90 -14.06 -16.41
C SER A 63 13.13 -14.95 -16.58
N GLY A 64 13.86 -15.23 -15.50
CA GLY A 64 15.01 -16.13 -15.52
C GLY A 64 14.65 -17.57 -15.88
N GLU A 65 13.57 -18.11 -15.30
CA GLU A 65 13.05 -19.44 -15.63
C GLU A 65 12.67 -19.53 -17.11
N LYS A 66 12.00 -18.50 -17.65
CA LYS A 66 11.62 -18.46 -19.08
C LYS A 66 12.80 -18.34 -20.03
N ALA A 67 13.90 -17.71 -19.62
CA ALA A 67 15.08 -17.54 -20.45
C ALA A 67 15.98 -18.79 -20.47
N LEU A 68 15.90 -19.63 -19.44
CA LEU A 68 16.73 -20.82 -19.24
C LEU A 68 16.01 -22.14 -19.55
N GLY A 69 14.69 -22.17 -19.50
CA GLY A 69 13.84 -23.28 -19.95
C GLY A 69 13.60 -23.27 -21.46
#